data_AF-A0A2M7XN76-F1
#
_entry.id   AF-A0A2M7XN76-F1
#
_cell.length_a   1.000
_cell.length_b   1.000
_cell.length_c   1.000
_cell.angle_alpha   90.00
_cell.angle_beta   90.00
_cell.angle_gamma   90.00
#
_symmetry.space_group_name_H-M   'P 1'
#
loop_
_entity.id
_entity.type
_entity.pdbx_description
1 polymer ?
#
loop_
_entity_poly.entity_id
_entity_poly.type
_entity_poly.pdbx_seq_one_letter_code
_entity_poly.pdbx_strand_id
1 'polypeptide(L)'
;MAPNQLLAANQTYRLTGPGIPVTNATTQFETYAGQLVGALTIVAVLFFVAQIIFAGYAFISSQGDEKAMKTTRKRLTEAVLGLTVVVIAVGLGSLLAMLLGIPNVLDINSMFVKMGL
;
A
#
# COMPACT_ATOMS: atom_id res chain seq x y z
N MET A 1 45.13 36.85 -11.77
CA MET A 1 44.70 35.48 -12.13
C MET A 1 43.63 35.08 -11.12
N ALA A 2 42.35 35.32 -11.44
CA ALA A 2 41.23 34.94 -10.58
C ALA A 2 40.69 33.57 -11.03
N PRO A 3 40.41 32.65 -10.09
CA PRO A 3 40.15 31.24 -10.37
C PRO A 3 38.71 30.99 -10.82
N ASN A 4 38.57 30.42 -12.02
CA ASN A 4 37.67 29.33 -12.44
C ASN A 4 36.41 29.01 -11.59
N GLN A 5 35.55 29.98 -11.31
CA GLN A 5 34.26 29.73 -10.63
C GLN A 5 33.20 29.06 -11.51
N LEU A 6 33.54 28.64 -12.73
CA LEU A 6 32.60 27.96 -13.61
C LEU A 6 32.60 26.43 -13.46
N LEU A 7 33.42 25.89 -12.53
CA LEU A 7 33.47 24.45 -12.22
C LEU A 7 32.72 24.06 -10.92
N ALA A 8 32.02 25.00 -10.25
CA ALA A 8 31.29 24.73 -9.01
C ALA A 8 29.75 24.68 -9.17
N ALA A 9 29.23 24.76 -10.39
CA ALA A 9 27.80 24.64 -10.65
C ALA A 9 27.49 23.30 -11.34
N ASN A 10 27.84 22.18 -10.72
CA ASN A 10 27.07 20.94 -10.87
C ASN A 10 25.72 21.04 -10.12
N GLN A 11 25.07 22.20 -10.25
CA GLN A 11 23.65 22.34 -9.99
C GLN A 11 23.06 22.23 -11.39
N THR A 12 22.49 21.08 -11.70
CA THR A 12 21.62 20.90 -12.85
C THR A 12 20.42 21.84 -12.68
N TYR A 13 20.62 23.12 -12.98
CA TYR A 13 19.54 24.03 -13.31
C TYR A 13 19.01 23.52 -14.64
N ARG A 14 18.11 22.53 -14.57
CA ARG A 14 17.29 22.14 -15.70
C ARG A 14 16.67 23.44 -16.20
N LEU A 15 16.93 23.79 -17.46
CA LEU A 15 16.24 24.87 -18.15
C LEU A 15 14.75 24.49 -18.22
N THR A 16 14.02 24.69 -17.13
CA THR A 16 12.57 24.69 -17.11
C THR A 16 12.15 26.09 -17.52
N GLY A 17 11.87 26.25 -18.80
CA GLY A 17 11.15 27.42 -19.32
C GLY A 17 9.78 27.56 -18.61
N PRO A 18 9.17 28.76 -18.66
CA PRO A 18 7.94 29.03 -17.94
C PRO A 18 6.82 28.06 -18.38
N GLY A 19 6.33 27.26 -17.44
CA GLY A 19 4.91 26.93 -17.38
C GLY A 19 4.42 25.57 -17.86
N ILE A 20 5.21 24.49 -17.86
CA ILE A 20 4.64 23.14 -17.83
C ILE A 20 5.12 22.44 -16.56
N PRO A 21 4.25 22.14 -15.58
CA PRO A 21 4.63 21.22 -14.54
C PRO A 21 5.00 19.90 -15.23
N VAL A 22 6.24 19.46 -15.07
CA VAL A 22 6.64 18.09 -15.40
C VAL A 22 5.90 17.17 -14.43
N THR A 23 4.64 16.90 -14.74
CA THR A 23 3.86 15.84 -14.12
C THR A 23 4.44 14.53 -14.65
N ASN A 24 5.42 14.02 -13.93
CA ASN A 24 5.94 12.69 -14.17
C ASN A 24 4.77 11.72 -13.95
N ALA A 25 4.29 11.09 -15.03
CA ALA A 25 3.16 10.14 -14.97
C ALA A 25 3.37 9.06 -13.89
N THR A 26 4.63 8.74 -13.59
CA THR A 26 5.06 7.87 -12.49
C THR A 26 4.59 8.38 -11.13
N THR A 27 4.86 9.62 -10.78
CA THR A 27 4.48 10.24 -9.49
C THR A 27 2.97 10.36 -9.28
N GLN A 28 2.22 10.61 -10.36
CA GLN A 28 0.76 10.66 -10.28
C GLN A 28 0.18 9.26 -10.05
N PHE A 29 0.66 8.26 -10.80
CA PHE A 29 0.25 6.88 -10.63
C PHE A 29 0.59 6.35 -9.24
N GLU A 30 1.78 6.64 -8.72
CA GLU A 30 2.23 6.31 -7.36
C GLU A 30 1.26 6.84 -6.30
N THR A 31 0.86 8.10 -6.43
CA THR A 31 -0.06 8.74 -5.49
C THR A 31 -1.44 8.08 -5.54
N TYR A 32 -1.98 7.84 -6.74
CA TYR A 32 -3.28 7.18 -6.89
C TYR A 32 -3.24 5.72 -6.41
N ALA A 33 -2.21 4.95 -6.75
CA ALA A 33 -2.05 3.58 -6.29
C ALA A 33 -1.91 3.51 -4.77
N GLY A 34 -1.11 4.40 -4.17
CA GLY A 34 -0.96 4.49 -2.71
C GLY A 34 -2.29 4.82 -2.02
N GLN A 35 -3.06 5.78 -2.55
CA GLN A 35 -4.38 6.10 -2.04
C GLN A 35 -5.36 4.94 -2.17
N LEU A 36 -5.34 4.21 -3.30
CA LEU A 36 -6.19 3.03 -3.51
C LEU A 36 -5.86 1.92 -2.51
N VAL A 37 -4.58 1.57 -2.33
CA VAL A 37 -4.16 0.55 -1.37
C VAL A 37 -4.52 0.96 0.06
N GLY A 38 -4.31 2.24 0.41
CA GLY A 38 -4.72 2.79 1.71
C GLY A 38 -6.24 2.68 1.93
N ALA A 39 -7.04 3.08 0.94
CA ALA A 39 -8.50 2.97 0.99
C ALA A 39 -8.97 1.51 1.11
N LEU A 40 -8.41 0.61 0.31
CA LEU A 40 -8.73 -0.82 0.36
C LEU A 40 -8.39 -1.44 1.73
N THR A 41 -7.29 -1.01 2.34
CA THR A 41 -6.90 -1.49 3.68
C THR A 41 -7.91 -1.06 4.74
N ILE A 42 -8.38 0.18 4.70
CA ILE A 42 -9.42 0.68 5.60
C ILE A 42 -10.72 -0.11 5.40
N VAL A 43 -11.14 -0.30 4.15
CA VAL A 43 -12.36 -1.07 3.81
C VAL A 43 -12.24 -2.51 4.31
N ALA A 44 -11.08 -3.15 4.16
CA ALA A 44 -10.85 -4.51 4.64
C ALA A 44 -11.03 -4.62 6.16
N VAL A 45 -10.50 -3.67 6.93
CA VAL A 45 -10.67 -3.63 8.39
C VAL A 45 -12.13 -3.40 8.77
N LEU A 46 -12.83 -2.46 8.12
CA LEU A 46 -14.25 -2.22 8.38
C LEU A 46 -15.11 -3.46 8.08
N PHE A 47 -14.84 -4.13 6.96
CA PHE A 47 -15.54 -5.35 6.58
C PHE A 47 -15.28 -6.49 7.56
N PHE A 48 -14.03 -6.62 8.03
CA PHE A 48 -13.66 -7.58 9.06
C PHE A 48 -14.44 -7.36 10.36
N VAL A 49 -14.53 -6.11 10.83
CA VAL A 49 -15.31 -5.77 12.04
C VAL A 49 -16.78 -6.12 11.86
N ALA A 50 -17.39 -5.75 10.73
CA ALA A 50 -18.78 -6.08 10.43
C ALA A 50 -19.00 -7.60 10.43
N GLN A 51 -18.10 -8.36 9.80
CA GLN A 51 -18.20 -9.81 9.70
C GLN A 51 -18.08 -10.49 11.07
N ILE A 52 -17.21 -10.01 11.96
CA ILE A 52 -17.12 -10.51 13.34
C ILE A 52 -18.41 -10.26 14.10
N ILE A 53 -18.99 -9.06 13.98
CA ILE A 53 -20.24 -8.72 14.68
C ILE A 53 -21.38 -9.65 14.21
N PHE A 54 -21.53 -9.82 12.90
CA PHE A 54 -22.55 -10.74 12.35
C PHE A 54 -22.31 -12.19 12.73
N ALA A 55 -21.05 -12.64 12.75
CA ALA A 55 -20.69 -13.98 13.21
C ALA A 55 -21.01 -14.16 14.70
N GLY A 56 -20.79 -13.14 15.54
CA GLY A 56 -21.13 -13.15 16.96
C GLY A 56 -22.64 -13.31 17.20
N TYR A 57 -23.45 -12.52 16.49
CA TYR A 57 -24.91 -12.66 16.55
C TYR A 57 -25.39 -14.05 16.09
N ALA A 58 -24.84 -14.55 14.97
CA ALA A 58 -25.17 -15.89 14.48
C ALA A 58 -24.74 -16.99 15.45
N PHE A 59 -23.64 -16.80 16.17
CA PHE A 59 -23.15 -17.76 17.16
C PHE A 59 -24.12 -17.86 18.35
N ILE A 60 -24.57 -16.70 18.85
CA ILE A 60 -25.56 -16.64 19.94
C ILE A 60 -26.91 -17.22 19.48
N SER A 61 -27.35 -16.92 18.26
CA SER A 61 -28.63 -17.41 17.74
C SER A 61 -28.63 -18.90 17.40
N SER A 62 -27.46 -19.55 17.33
CA SER A 62 -27.33 -20.96 16.96
C SER A 62 -27.93 -21.92 18.01
N GLN A 63 -28.23 -21.46 19.24
CA GLN A 63 -29.01 -22.17 20.27
C GLN A 63 -28.69 -23.68 20.49
N GLY A 64 -27.47 -24.13 20.17
CA GLY A 64 -27.07 -25.54 20.30
C GLY A 64 -27.23 -26.41 19.04
N ASP A 65 -27.72 -25.87 17.92
CA ASP A 65 -27.67 -26.56 16.63
C ASP A 65 -26.21 -26.65 16.15
N GLU A 66 -25.66 -27.87 16.18
CA GLU A 66 -24.30 -28.18 15.72
C GLU A 66 -24.03 -27.70 14.29
N LYS A 67 -25.02 -27.74 13.41
CA LYS A 67 -24.86 -27.38 12.00
C LYS A 67 -24.72 -25.86 11.84
N ALA A 68 -25.54 -25.10 12.57
CA ALA A 68 -25.41 -23.65 12.65
C ALA A 68 -24.08 -23.23 13.30
N MET A 69 -23.69 -23.89 14.39
CA MET A 69 -22.44 -23.62 15.10
C MET A 69 -21.21 -23.85 14.22
N LYS A 70 -21.17 -24.95 13.45
CA LYS A 70 -20.09 -25.24 12.49
C LYS A 70 -19.99 -24.18 11.39
N THR A 71 -21.13 -23.76 10.86
CA THR A 71 -21.19 -22.72 9.82
C THR A 71 -20.66 -21.38 10.34
N THR A 72 -21.06 -20.99 11.55
CA THR A 72 -20.60 -19.75 12.17
C THR A 72 -19.10 -19.75 12.48
N ARG A 73 -18.57 -20.87 13.00
CA ARG A 73 -17.13 -21.04 13.23
C ARG A 73 -16.33 -20.92 11.93
N LYS A 74 -16.84 -21.52 10.85
CA LYS A 74 -16.22 -21.40 9.51
C LYS A 74 -16.19 -19.94 9.05
N ARG A 75 -17.31 -19.22 9.15
CA ARG A 75 -17.38 -17.78 8.83
C ARG A 75 -16.38 -16.94 9.63
N LEU A 76 -16.24 -17.21 10.92
CA LEU A 76 -15.29 -16.49 11.78
C LEU A 76 -13.84 -16.76 11.34
N THR A 77 -13.53 -18.02 11.03
CA THR A 77 -12.20 -18.42 10.55
C THR A 77 -11.89 -17.77 9.21
N GLU A 78 -12.84 -17.74 8.28
CA GLU A 78 -12.68 -17.07 6.97
C GLU A 78 -12.48 -15.56 7.13
N ALA A 79 -13.19 -14.91 8.07
CA ALA A 79 -12.99 -13.50 8.37
C ALA A 79 -11.57 -13.21 8.86
N VAL A 80 -11.08 -14.00 9.82
CA VAL A 80 -9.71 -13.89 10.36
C VAL A 80 -8.66 -14.19 9.30
N LEU A 81 -8.89 -15.21 8.46
CA LEU A 81 -8.00 -15.54 7.35
C LEU A 81 -7.90 -14.38 6.36
N GLY A 82 -9.03 -13.76 6.01
CA GLY A 82 -9.07 -12.59 5.12
C GLY A 82 -8.23 -11.42 5.66
N LEU A 83 -8.39 -11.07 6.94
CA LEU A 83 -7.57 -10.01 7.54
C LEU A 83 -6.09 -10.38 7.59
N THR A 84 -5.78 -11.64 7.94
CA THR A 84 -4.40 -12.14 8.02
C THR A 84 -3.70 -12.00 6.66
N VAL A 85 -4.38 -12.35 5.57
CA VAL A 85 -3.84 -12.20 4.21
C VAL A 85 -3.55 -10.74 3.87
N VAL A 86 -4.43 -9.80 4.22
CA VAL A 86 -4.21 -8.37 3.98
C VAL A 86 -2.98 -7.86 4.74
N VAL A 87 -2.83 -8.23 6.01
CA VAL A 87 -1.68 -7.84 6.84
C VAL A 87 -0.38 -8.41 6.26
N ILE A 88 -0.38 -9.68 5.85
CA ILE A 88 0.78 -10.32 5.23
C ILE A 88 1.11 -9.65 3.91
N ALA A 89 0.13 -9.31 3.06
CA ALA A 89 0.38 -8.67 1.77
C ALA A 89 1.08 -7.30 1.94
N VAL A 90 0.61 -6.47 2.86
CA VAL A 90 1.23 -5.17 3.15
C VAL A 90 2.63 -5.36 3.78
N GLY A 91 2.78 -6.32 4.69
CA GLY A 91 4.06 -6.66 5.30
C GLY A 91 5.10 -7.15 4.29
N LEU A 92 4.73 -8.08 3.41
CA LEU A 92 5.58 -8.58 2.33
C LEU A 92 5.93 -7.48 1.34
N GLY A 93 4.97 -6.64 0.95
CA GLY A 93 5.25 -5.47 0.10
C GLY A 93 6.30 -4.54 0.72
N SER A 94 6.17 -4.26 2.02
CA SER A 94 7.12 -3.43 2.76
C SER A 94 8.52 -4.06 2.87
N LEU A 95 8.59 -5.38 3.09
CA LEU A 95 9.85 -6.12 3.12
C LEU A 95 10.55 -6.11 1.76
N LEU A 96 9.82 -6.30 0.67
CA LEU A 96 10.37 -6.23 -0.69
C LEU A 96 10.88 -4.81 -1.01
N ALA A 97 10.14 -3.78 -0.61
CA ALA A 97 10.57 -2.39 -0.78
C ALA A 97 11.89 -2.12 -0.04
N MET A 98 12.00 -2.59 1.20
CA MET A 98 13.22 -2.47 2.01
C MET A 98 14.41 -3.20 1.36
N LEU A 99 14.20 -4.39 0.82
CA LEU A 99 15.27 -5.17 0.17
C LEU A 99 15.80 -4.48 -1.10
N LEU A 100 14.93 -3.83 -1.85
CA LEU A 100 15.29 -3.03 -3.03
C LEU A 100 15.78 -1.61 -2.65
N GLY A 101 15.72 -1.26 -1.36
CA GLY A 101 16.08 0.04 -0.78
C GLY A 101 15.19 1.19 -1.27
N ILE A 102 13.96 0.86 -1.67
CA ILE A 102 12.95 1.79 -2.15
C ILE A 102 12.07 2.16 -0.94
N PRO A 103 11.69 3.43 -0.75
CA PRO A 103 10.91 3.84 0.41
C PRO A 103 9.55 3.14 0.50
N ASN A 104 8.92 2.81 -0.62
CA ASN A 104 7.65 2.08 -0.67
C ASN A 104 7.57 1.18 -1.91
N VAL A 105 6.86 0.04 -1.82
CA VAL A 105 6.69 -0.90 -2.95
C VAL A 105 6.01 -0.28 -4.17
N LEU A 106 5.33 0.86 -3.97
CA LEU A 106 4.60 1.57 -5.00
C LEU A 106 5.40 2.72 -5.63
N ASP A 107 6.55 3.11 -5.07
CA ASP A 107 7.37 4.24 -5.53
C ASP A 107 8.21 3.82 -6.74
N ILE A 108 7.58 3.89 -7.91
CA ILE A 108 8.15 3.48 -9.20
C ILE A 108 9.29 4.43 -9.63
N ASN A 109 9.18 5.73 -9.31
CA ASN A 109 10.17 6.76 -9.61
C ASN A 109 11.54 6.41 -9.05
N SER A 110 11.60 6.04 -7.77
CA SER A 110 12.85 5.65 -7.14
C SER A 110 13.40 4.30 -7.65
N MET A 111 12.57 3.43 -8.24
CA MET A 111 13.04 2.23 -8.93
C MET A 111 13.82 2.59 -10.21
N PHE A 112 13.27 3.48 -11.04
CA PHE A 112 13.92 3.92 -12.28
C PHE A 112 15.26 4.61 -12.01
N VAL A 113 15.28 5.51 -11.03
CA VAL A 113 16.52 6.22 -10.62
C VAL A 113 17.61 5.24 -10.16
N LYS A 114 17.23 4.18 -9.43
CA LYS A 114 18.19 3.14 -9.00
C LYS A 114 18.66 2.22 -10.12
N MET A 115 17.87 2.07 -11.18
CA MET A 115 18.22 1.26 -12.35
C MET A 115 19.03 2.04 -13.40
N GLY A 116 19.35 3.32 -13.13
CA GLY A 116 20.18 4.14 -14.02
C GLY A 116 19.47 4.60 -15.29
N LEU A 117 18.13 4.66 -15.27
CA LEU A 117 17.26 5.13 -16.35
C LEU A 117 16.61 6.48 -16.01
#